data_AF-A0A7Y8MJC5-F1
#
_entry.id   AF-A0A7Y8MJC5-F1
#
_cell.length_a   1.000
_cell.length_b   1.000
_cell.length_c   1.000
_cell.angle_alpha   90.00
_cell.angle_beta   90.00
_cell.angle_gamma   90.00
#
_symmetry.space_group_name_H-M   'P 1'
#
loop_
_entity.id
_entity.type
_entity.pdbx_description
1 polymer ?
#
loop_
_entity_poly.entity_id
_entity_poly.type
_entity_poly.pdbx_seq_one_letter_code
_entity_poly.pdbx_strand_id
1 'polypeptide(L)'
;METLAIEVEDALAAKLEEDARRRGISLSQAYADHVHLLAYEALHGTVSEEELAELDEAMAEDDRGDHASDAEMKELFRKYGA
;
A
#
# COMPACT_ATOMS: atom_id res chain seq x y z
N MET A 1 -19.10 -0.05 13.04
CA MET A 1 -18.19 -0.25 11.91
C MET A 1 -19.08 -0.45 10.70
N GLU A 2 -19.05 0.48 9.74
CA GLU A 2 -19.81 0.33 8.50
C GLU A 2 -19.06 -0.62 7.57
N THR A 3 -19.78 -1.55 6.95
CA THR A 3 -19.21 -2.55 6.04
C THR A 3 -19.43 -2.06 4.62
N LEU A 4 -18.34 -1.85 3.85
CA LEU A 4 -18.43 -1.54 2.43
C LEU A 4 -18.40 -2.83 1.62
N ALA A 5 -19.35 -2.99 0.70
CA ALA A 5 -19.32 -4.03 -0.32
C ALA A 5 -18.76 -3.45 -1.61
N ILE A 6 -17.72 -4.07 -2.16
CA ILE A 6 -17.02 -3.60 -3.35
C ILE A 6 -17.04 -4.74 -4.36
N GLU A 7 -17.51 -4.46 -5.58
CA GLU A 7 -17.38 -5.37 -6.71
C GLU A 7 -16.08 -5.06 -7.44
N VAL A 8 -15.30 -6.10 -7.70
CA VAL A 8 -13.95 -5.98 -8.26
C VAL A 8 -13.83 -6.96 -9.41
N GLU A 9 -13.28 -6.52 -10.54
CA GLU A 9 -13.08 -7.38 -11.70
C GLU A 9 -12.10 -8.52 -11.38
N ASP A 10 -12.35 -9.71 -11.95
CA ASP A 10 -11.56 -10.93 -11.67
C ASP A 10 -10.05 -10.73 -11.85
N ALA A 11 -9.63 -9.92 -12.84
CA ALA A 11 -8.22 -9.63 -13.10
C ALA A 11 -7.57 -8.81 -11.98
N LEU A 12 -8.31 -7.86 -11.39
CA LEU A 12 -7.84 -7.05 -10.27
C LEU A 12 -7.87 -7.86 -8.96
N ALA A 13 -8.90 -8.68 -8.76
CA ALA A 13 -8.96 -9.60 -7.64
C ALA A 13 -7.74 -10.55 -7.59
N ALA A 14 -7.37 -11.13 -8.74
CA ALA A 14 -6.19 -12.00 -8.85
C ALA A 14 -4.89 -11.27 -8.49
N LYS A 15 -4.73 -10.01 -8.93
CA LYS A 15 -3.57 -9.18 -8.58
C LYS A 15 -3.51 -8.88 -7.07
N LEU A 16 -4.65 -8.54 -6.45
CA LEU A 16 -4.70 -8.24 -5.02
C LEU A 16 -4.50 -9.49 -4.16
N GLU A 17 -4.91 -10.67 -4.63
CA GLU A 17 -4.56 -11.94 -3.99
C GLU A 17 -3.06 -12.24 -4.04
N GLU A 18 -2.42 -11.97 -5.18
CA GLU A 18 -0.97 -12.12 -5.32
C GLU A 18 -0.23 -11.12 -4.41
N ASP A 19 -0.67 -9.87 -4.37
CA ASP A 19 -0.11 -8.84 -3.49
C ASP A 19 -0.27 -9.21 -2.01
N ALA A 20 -1.45 -9.68 -1.61
CA ALA A 20 -1.71 -10.17 -0.25
C ALA A 20 -0.75 -11.29 0.14
N ARG A 21 -0.51 -12.26 -0.77
CA ARG A 21 0.45 -13.34 -0.56
C ARG A 21 1.89 -12.82 -0.48
N ARG A 22 2.28 -11.90 -1.36
CA ARG A 22 3.62 -11.30 -1.41
C ARG A 22 3.95 -10.55 -0.12
N ARG A 23 3.00 -9.73 0.37
CA ARG A 23 3.15 -8.90 1.57
C ARG A 23 2.81 -9.65 2.87
N GLY A 24 2.31 -10.88 2.79
CA GLY A 24 1.93 -11.68 3.97
C GLY A 24 0.72 -11.12 4.73
N ILE A 25 -0.13 -10.34 4.07
CA ILE A 25 -1.30 -9.69 4.65
C ILE A 25 -2.60 -10.44 4.30
N SER A 26 -3.69 -10.11 4.99
CA SER A 26 -5.01 -10.65 4.64
C SER A 26 -5.52 -10.06 3.33
N LEU A 27 -6.31 -10.83 2.58
CA LEU A 27 -6.93 -10.36 1.35
C LEU A 27 -7.81 -9.11 1.58
N SER A 28 -8.56 -9.06 2.69
CA SER A 28 -9.35 -7.88 3.06
C SER A 28 -8.50 -6.64 3.29
N GLN A 29 -7.29 -6.80 3.85
CA GLN A 29 -6.34 -5.69 4.02
C GLN A 29 -5.81 -5.22 2.67
N ALA A 30 -5.45 -6.13 1.76
CA ALA A 30 -5.02 -5.77 0.41
C ALA A 30 -6.10 -4.98 -0.35
N TYR A 31 -7.38 -5.36 -0.21
CA TYR A 31 -8.49 -4.58 -0.78
C TYR A 31 -8.62 -3.19 -0.14
N ALA A 32 -8.49 -3.08 1.18
CA ALA A 32 -8.55 -1.79 1.86
C ALA A 32 -7.39 -0.88 1.43
N ASP A 33 -6.17 -1.40 1.39
CA ASP A 33 -4.98 -0.69 0.92
C ASP A 33 -5.17 -0.20 -0.52
N HIS A 34 -5.72 -1.03 -1.40
CA HIS A 34 -5.99 -0.65 -2.78
C HIS A 34 -7.00 0.48 -2.90
N VAL A 35 -8.07 0.45 -2.11
CA VAL A 35 -9.06 1.56 -2.07
C VAL A 35 -8.42 2.84 -1.53
N HIS A 36 -7.55 2.74 -0.52
CA HIS A 36 -6.81 3.89 0.00
C HIS A 36 -5.86 4.46 -1.05
N LEU A 37 -5.17 3.62 -1.81
CA LEU A 37 -4.31 4.03 -2.92
C LEU A 37 -5.10 4.79 -3.98
N LEU A 38 -6.23 4.24 -4.46
CA LEU A 38 -7.07 4.93 -5.46
C LEU A 38 -7.59 6.28 -4.95
N ALA A 39 -7.96 6.36 -3.66
CA ALA A 39 -8.40 7.61 -3.04
C ALA A 39 -7.26 8.64 -2.95
N TYR A 40 -6.04 8.18 -2.64
CA TYR A 40 -4.85 9.03 -2.62
C TYR A 40 -4.52 9.54 -4.04
N GLU A 41 -4.53 8.66 -5.05
CA GLU A 41 -4.25 9.02 -6.44
C GLU A 41 -5.23 10.04 -7.00
N ALA A 42 -6.51 9.93 -6.61
CA ALA A 42 -7.53 10.91 -6.99
C ALA A 42 -7.27 12.32 -6.43
N LEU A 43 -6.56 12.43 -5.30
CA LEU A 43 -6.25 13.69 -4.63
C LEU A 43 -4.87 14.25 -5.00
N HIS A 44 -3.89 13.36 -5.23
CA HIS A 44 -2.47 13.72 -5.31
C HIS A 44 -1.80 13.34 -6.64
N GLY A 45 -2.50 12.62 -7.53
CA GLY A 45 -1.96 12.10 -8.79
C GLY A 45 -1.50 10.64 -8.67
N THR A 46 -1.37 9.98 -9.82
CA THR A 46 -1.04 8.56 -9.92
C THR A 46 0.31 8.24 -9.27
N VAL A 47 0.34 7.18 -8.48
CA VAL A 47 1.56 6.66 -7.87
C VAL A 47 2.07 5.50 -8.74
N SER A 48 3.35 5.50 -9.06
CA SER A 48 3.96 4.43 -9.86
C SER A 48 4.20 3.16 -9.03
N GLU A 49 4.27 2.02 -9.71
CA GLU A 49 4.62 0.74 -9.07
C GLU A 49 6.02 0.77 -8.43
N GLU A 50 6.95 1.57 -8.97
CA GLU A 50 8.30 1.76 -8.42
C GLU A 50 8.24 2.53 -7.08
N GLU A 51 7.46 3.60 -6.99
CA GLU A 51 7.24 4.36 -5.76
C GLU A 51 6.55 3.52 -4.66
N LEU A 52 5.62 2.65 -5.04
CA LEU A 52 4.99 1.71 -4.10
C LEU A 52 5.99 0.66 -3.59
N ALA A 53 6.87 0.16 -4.46
CA ALA A 53 7.91 -0.79 -4.07
C ALA A 53 8.93 -0.14 -3.11
N GLU A 54 9.34 1.11 -3.36
CA GLU A 54 10.18 1.89 -2.43
C GLU A 54 9.51 2.03 -1.05
N LEU A 55 8.20 2.26 -1.03
CA LEU A 55 7.44 2.40 0.22
C LEU A 55 7.34 1.07 0.98
N ASP A 56 7.02 -0.03 0.26
CA ASP A 56 6.94 -1.38 0.83
C ASP A 56 8.30 -1.82 1.40
N GLU A 57 9.40 -1.54 0.68
CA GLU A 57 10.76 -1.86 1.13
C GLU A 57 11.13 -1.06 2.39
N ALA A 58 10.85 0.25 2.41
CA ALA A 58 11.09 1.10 3.58
C ALA A 58 10.29 0.65 4.81
N MET A 59 9.02 0.26 4.65
CA MET A 59 8.22 -0.29 5.75
C MET A 59 8.77 -1.62 6.26
N ALA A 60 9.19 -2.51 5.35
CA ALA A 60 9.78 -3.79 5.73
C ALA A 60 11.15 -3.64 6.42
N GLU A 61 11.91 -2.61 6.09
CA GLU A 61 13.17 -2.26 6.77
C GLU A 61 12.94 -1.68 8.17
N ASP A 62 11.92 -0.82 8.35
CA ASP A 62 11.50 -0.31 9.65
C ASP A 62 11.03 -1.43 10.60
N ASP A 63 10.21 -2.36 10.09
CA ASP A 63 9.75 -3.54 10.84
C ASP A 63 10.90 -4.45 11.30
N ARG A 64 12.01 -4.47 10.55
CA ARG A 64 13.23 -5.22 10.89
C ARG A 64 14.17 -4.44 11.82
N GLY A 65 13.91 -3.16 12.05
CA GLY A 65 14.71 -2.26 12.89
C GLY A 65 16.08 -1.92 12.31
N ASP A 66 16.26 -2.09 10.98
CA ASP A 66 17.57 -2.28 10.36
C ASP A 66 17.88 -1.25 9.26
N HIS A 67 17.39 0.01 9.35
CA HIS A 67 17.96 1.23 8.72
C HIS A 67 16.94 2.24 8.15
N ALA A 68 16.08 2.83 8.98
CA ALA A 68 15.53 4.13 8.62
C ALA A 68 15.59 5.07 9.82
N SER A 69 16.24 6.21 9.66
CA SER A 69 16.05 7.27 10.65
C SER A 69 14.59 7.71 10.61
N ASP A 70 13.98 8.06 11.74
CA ASP A 70 12.62 8.63 11.80
C ASP A 70 12.41 9.78 10.79
N ALA A 71 13.48 10.46 10.39
CA ALA A 71 13.47 11.52 9.40
C ALA A 71 13.27 11.01 7.96
N GLU A 72 13.95 9.94 7.56
CA GLU A 72 13.81 9.31 6.23
C GLU A 72 12.43 8.66 6.08
N MET A 73 11.96 7.95 7.13
CA MET A 73 10.59 7.43 7.16
C MET A 73 9.55 8.54 7.07
N LYS A 74 9.72 9.63 7.84
CA LYS A 74 8.81 10.78 7.75
C LYS A 74 8.82 11.44 6.38
N GLU A 75 9.96 11.52 5.71
CA GLU A 75 10.04 12.15 4.40
C GLU A 75 9.41 11.27 3.31
N LEU A 76 9.59 9.94 3.38
CA LEU A 76 8.88 8.96 2.55
C LEU A 76 7.36 9.03 2.79
N PHE A 77 6.91 8.97 4.05
CA PHE A 77 5.49 9.10 4.39
C PHE A 77 4.92 10.47 3.97
N ARG A 78 5.70 11.55 4.03
CA ARG A 78 5.22 12.87 3.57
C ARG A 78 5.16 12.98 2.04
N LYS A 79 5.99 12.21 1.33
CA LYS A 79 6.07 12.22 -0.14
C LYS A 79 5.02 11.30 -0.77
N TYR A 80 4.71 10.19 -0.11
CA TYR A 80 3.92 9.09 -0.68
C TYR A 80 2.84 8.53 0.24
N GLY A 81 2.90 8.83 1.54
CA GLY A 81 1.88 8.44 2.52
C GLY A 81 0.75 9.47 2.57
N ALA A 82 -0.47 8.98 2.66
CA ALA A 82 -1.69 9.77 2.86
C ALA A 82 -1.71 10.50 4.22
#